data_AF-A0A1Z3HQA0-F1
#
_entry.id   AF-A0A1Z3HQA0-F1
#
_cell.length_a   1.000
_cell.length_b   1.000
_cell.length_c   1.000
_cell.angle_alpha   90.00
_cell.angle_beta   90.00
_cell.angle_gamma   90.00
#
_symmetry.space_group_name_H-M   'P 1'
#
loop_
_entity.id
_entity.type
_entity.pdbx_description
1 polymer ?
#
loop_
_entity_poly.entity_id
_entity_poly.type
_entity_poly.pdbx_seq_one_letter_code
_entity_poly.pdbx_strand_id
1 'polypeptide(L)'
;MLLFGCLIVYGLGLVLVMAITFIAFWHDSTTPKTHLMSWVVLILASLFWPITLPSILRALIRQRAAARQQHRQQQTAGQTAQASSFPQRPQMER
;
A
#
# COMPACT_ATOMS: atom_id res chain seq x y z
N MET A 1 20.14 12.63 30.42
CA MET A 1 20.09 11.21 30.00
C MET A 1 18.95 10.92 29.01
N LEU A 2 17.73 11.43 29.22
CA LEU A 2 16.59 11.21 28.31
C LEU A 2 16.81 11.67 26.85
N LEU A 3 17.50 12.80 26.64
CA LEU A 3 17.80 13.31 25.30
C LEU A 3 18.72 12.39 24.49
N PHE A 4 19.74 11.81 25.14
CA PHE A 4 20.67 10.87 24.50
C PHE A 4 19.95 9.58 24.07
N GLY A 5 19.06 9.03 24.91
CA GLY A 5 18.25 7.87 24.55
C GLY A 5 17.33 8.12 23.36
N CYS A 6 16.65 9.28 23.34
CA CYS A 6 15.77 9.65 22.23
C CYS A 6 16.55 9.81 20.91
N LEU A 7 17.74 10.41 20.97
CA LEU A 7 18.60 10.63 19.80
C LEU A 7 19.17 9.31 19.25
N ILE A 8 19.50 8.35 20.12
CA ILE A 8 19.94 7.00 19.73
C ILE A 8 18.81 6.25 19.02
N VAL A 9 17.60 6.24 19.58
CA VAL A 9 16.44 5.55 18.97
C VAL A 9 16.07 6.20 17.64
N TYR A 10 16.09 7.52 17.58
CA TYR A 10 15.83 8.26 16.34
C TYR A 10 16.87 7.97 15.27
N GLY A 11 18.16 7.97 15.63
CA GLY A 11 19.27 7.64 14.72
C GLY A 11 19.21 6.20 14.21
N LEU A 12 18.90 5.23 15.08
CA LEU A 12 18.69 3.83 14.68
C LEU A 12 17.54 3.69 13.68
N GLY A 13 16.41 4.35 13.94
CA GLY A 13 15.26 4.37 13.02
C GLY A 13 15.61 5.00 11.67
N LEU A 14 16.35 6.12 11.68
CA LEU A 14 16.82 6.80 10.47
C LEU A 14 17.67 5.86 9.60
N VAL A 15 18.69 5.23 10.19
CA VAL A 15 19.60 4.31 9.48
C VAL A 15 18.83 3.12 8.91
N LEU A 16 17.92 2.54 9.69
CA LEU A 16 17.11 1.40 9.26
C LEU A 16 16.20 1.75 8.08
N VAL A 17 15.46 2.85 8.18
CA VAL A 17 14.54 3.29 7.13
C VAL A 17 15.29 3.68 5.86
N MET A 18 16.44 4.34 6.01
CA MET A 18 17.28 4.69 4.88
C MET A 18 17.88 3.45 4.20
N ALA A 19 18.33 2.45 4.96
CA ALA A 19 18.83 1.20 4.40
C ALA A 19 17.73 0.43 3.63
N ILE A 20 16.54 0.28 4.22
CA ILE A 20 15.42 -0.44 3.59
C ILE A 20 14.98 0.27 2.31
N THR A 21 14.80 1.59 2.35
CA THR A 21 14.38 2.36 1.16
C THR A 21 15.49 2.42 0.11
N PHE A 22 16.76 2.50 0.51
CA PHE A 22 17.89 2.46 -0.42
C PHE A 22 17.98 1.11 -1.14
N ILE A 23 17.84 -0.01 -0.42
CA ILE A 23 17.82 -1.35 -1.01
C ILE A 23 16.64 -1.49 -1.97
N ALA A 24 15.44 -1.05 -1.56
CA ALA A 24 14.25 -1.09 -2.40
C ALA A 24 14.44 -0.25 -3.68
N PHE A 25 15.00 0.95 -3.56
CA PHE A 25 15.30 1.82 -4.70
C PHE A 25 16.39 1.23 -5.61
N TRP A 26 17.39 0.54 -5.04
CA TRP A 26 18.46 -0.08 -5.81
C TRP A 26 17.98 -1.30 -6.61
N HIS A 27 17.01 -2.04 -6.05
CA HIS A 27 16.40 -3.21 -6.67
C HIS A 27 15.28 -2.84 -7.66
N ASP A 28 14.69 -1.66 -7.53
CA ASP A 28 13.71 -1.16 -8.49
C ASP A 28 14.40 -0.79 -9.82
N SER A 29 14.15 -1.60 -10.85
CA SER A 29 14.63 -1.38 -12.22
C SER A 29 13.75 -0.43 -13.03
N THR A 30 12.62 0.01 -12.48
CA THR A 30 11.63 0.84 -13.20
C THR A 30 11.88 2.35 -13.04
N THR A 31 12.64 2.76 -12.03
CA THR A 31 12.94 4.19 -11.78
C THR A 31 14.36 4.54 -12.27
N PRO A 32 14.54 5.55 -13.16
CA PRO A 32 15.87 5.95 -13.60
C PRO A 32 16.67 6.52 -12.42
N LYS A 33 17.83 5.92 -12.14
CA LYS A 33 18.71 6.24 -10.99
C LYS A 33 19.29 7.67 -11.04
N THR A 34 19.12 8.36 -12.16
CA THR A 34 19.54 9.73 -12.44
C THR A 34 18.54 10.81 -12.03
N HIS A 35 17.31 10.46 -11.63
CA HIS A 35 16.36 11.46 -11.17
C HIS A 35 16.72 11.97 -9.76
N LEU A 36 17.16 13.23 -9.69
CA LEU A 36 17.45 13.95 -8.44
C LEU A 36 16.29 13.86 -7.42
N MET A 37 15.05 13.85 -7.92
CA MET A 37 13.85 13.70 -7.09
C MET A 37 13.83 12.41 -6.27
N SER A 38 14.32 11.29 -6.81
CA SER A 38 14.33 10.01 -6.10
C SER A 38 15.28 10.03 -4.90
N TRP A 39 16.43 10.69 -5.05
CA TRP A 39 17.39 10.89 -3.97
C TRP A 39 16.85 11.83 -2.89
N VAL A 40 16.17 12.92 -3.29
CA VAL A 40 15.51 13.85 -2.38
C VAL A 40 14.41 13.14 -1.58
N VAL A 41 13.60 12.32 -2.24
CA VAL A 41 12.56 11.51 -1.58
C VAL A 41 13.19 10.50 -0.62
N LEU A 42 14.32 9.88 -0.96
CA LEU A 42 15.01 8.94 -0.07
C LEU A 42 15.45 9.60 1.24
N ILE A 43 16.05 10.78 1.13
CA ILE A 43 16.50 11.58 2.28
C ILE A 43 15.31 12.06 3.09
N LEU A 44 14.29 12.66 2.45
CA LEU A 44 13.10 13.17 3.13
C LEU A 44 12.30 12.05 3.80
N ALA A 45 12.11 10.92 3.13
CA ALA A 45 11.38 9.79 3.69
C ALA A 45 12.07 9.21 4.93
N SER A 46 13.40 9.22 4.94
CA SER A 46 14.21 8.77 6.07
C SER A 46 14.20 9.80 7.20
N LEU A 47 14.39 11.09 6.91
CA LEU A 47 14.39 12.15 7.91
C LEU A 47 13.04 12.29 8.61
N PHE A 48 11.95 12.13 7.85
CA PHE A 48 10.59 12.21 8.35
C PHE A 48 9.97 10.84 8.66
N TRP A 49 10.80 9.81 8.92
CA TRP A 49 10.35 8.45 9.25
C TRP A 49 9.20 8.34 10.29
N PRO A 50 9.16 9.12 11.39
CA PRO A 50 8.04 9.05 12.34
C PRO A 50 6.70 9.50 11.73
N ILE A 51 6.70 10.24 10.63
CA ILE A 51 5.51 10.74 9.92
C ILE A 51 5.21 9.86 8.69
N THR A 52 6.24 9.45 7.94
CA THR A 52 6.08 8.63 6.74
C THR A 52 5.59 7.23 7.05
N LEU A 53 6.12 6.55 8.07
CA LEU A 53 5.65 5.21 8.46
C LEU A 53 4.14 5.12 8.74
N PRO A 54 3.55 5.93 9.64
CA PRO A 54 2.12 5.87 9.90
C PRO A 54 1.29 6.25 8.67
N SER A 55 1.79 7.16 7.82
CA SER A 55 1.13 7.55 6.58
C SER A 55 1.07 6.41 5.57
N ILE A 56 2.19 5.71 5.35
CA ILE A 56 2.27 4.53 4.47
C ILE A 56 1.38 3.42 5.00
N LEU A 57 1.39 3.18 6.32
CA LEU A 57 0.55 2.15 6.92
C LEU A 57 -0.95 2.44 6.72
N ARG A 58 -1.37 3.70 6.92
CA ARG A 58 -2.75 4.13 6.64
C ARG A 58 -3.11 3.95 5.16
N ALA A 59 -2.22 4.33 4.26
CA ALA A 59 -2.43 4.17 2.82
C ALA A 59 -2.57 2.69 2.43
N LEU A 60 -1.69 1.83 2.96
CA LEU A 60 -1.71 0.39 2.71
C LEU A 60 -3.00 -0.28 3.23
N ILE A 61 -3.47 0.12 4.42
CA ILE A 61 -4.74 -0.38 4.98
C ILE A 61 -5.91 0.02 4.07
N ARG A 62 -5.95 1.27 3.60
CA ARG A 62 -6.99 1.75 2.68
C ARG A 62 -6.97 1.02 1.34
N GLN A 63 -5.79 0.83 0.76
CA GLN A 63 -5.63 0.09 -0.49
C GLN A 63 -6.07 -1.36 -0.37
N ARG A 64 -5.71 -2.05 0.73
CA ARG A 64 -6.18 -3.42 0.99
C ARG A 64 -7.69 -3.51 1.18
N ALA A 65 -8.30 -2.51 1.84
CA ALA A 65 -9.75 -2.44 1.98
C ALA A 65 -10.44 -2.25 0.62
N ALA A 66 -9.93 -1.35 -0.22
CA ALA A 66 -10.44 -1.11 -1.57
C ALA A 66 -10.29 -2.34 -2.49
N ALA A 67 -9.13 -3.01 -2.46
CA ALA A 67 -8.88 -4.22 -3.25
C ALA A 67 -9.84 -5.37 -2.85
N ARG A 68 -10.14 -5.53 -1.56
CA ARG A 68 -11.13 -6.50 -1.08
C ARG A 68 -12.54 -6.19 -1.57
N GLN A 69 -12.90 -4.92 -1.66
CA GLN A 69 -14.21 -4.51 -2.19
C GLN A 69 -14.33 -4.83 -3.69
N GLN A 70 -13.28 -4.61 -4.47
CA GLN A 70 -13.27 -4.93 -5.90
C GLN A 70 -13.47 -6.43 -6.15
N HIS A 71 -12.76 -7.31 -5.42
CA HIS A 71 -12.97 -8.75 -5.51
C HIS A 71 -14.41 -9.17 -5.15
N ARG A 72 -14.99 -8.56 -4.11
CA ARG A 72 -16.36 -8.86 -3.67
C ARG A 72 -17.40 -8.41 -4.69
N GLN A 73 -17.20 -7.25 -5.32
CA GLN A 73 -18.10 -6.73 -6.36
C GLN A 73 -18.05 -7.57 -7.64
N GLN A 74 -16.87 -8.03 -8.07
CA GLN A 74 -16.74 -8.91 -9.23
C GLN A 74 -17.46 -10.26 -9.02
N GLN A 75 -17.37 -10.85 -7.82
CA GLN A 75 -18.11 -12.07 -7.49
C GLN A 75 -19.62 -11.85 -7.47
N THR A 76 -20.08 -10.73 -6.93
CA THR A 76 -21.52 -10.42 -6.84
C THR A 76 -22.10 -10.15 -8.23
N ALA A 77 -21.39 -9.37 -9.06
CA ALA A 77 -21.78 -9.07 -10.44
C ALA A 77 -21.83 -10.33 -11.31
N GLY A 78 -20.85 -11.22 -11.18
CA GLY A 78 -20.82 -12.52 -11.88
C GLY A 78 -21.96 -13.44 -11.46
N GLN A 79 -22.29 -13.51 -10.16
CA GLN A 79 -23.43 -14.31 -9.68
C GLN A 79 -24.78 -13.73 -10.11
N THR A 80 -24.97 -12.40 -10.09
CA THR A 80 -26.21 -11.79 -10.59
C THR A 80 -26.40 -11.97 -12.09
N ALA A 81 -25.31 -11.91 -12.88
CA ALA A 81 -25.38 -12.18 -14.33
C ALA A 81 -25.71 -13.65 -14.62
N GLN A 82 -25.18 -14.58 -13.82
CA GLN A 82 -25.47 -16.00 -13.98
C GLN A 82 -26.88 -16.37 -13.47
N ALA A 83 -27.36 -15.74 -12.39
CA ALA A 83 -28.71 -15.92 -11.86
C ALA A 83 -29.79 -15.35 -12.79
N SER A 84 -29.50 -14.27 -13.52
CA SER A 84 -30.42 -13.68 -14.51
C SER A 84 -30.38 -14.40 -15.87
N SER A 85 -29.36 -15.22 -16.13
CA SER A 85 -29.32 -16.12 -17.30
C SER A 85 -30.10 -17.43 -17.11
N PHE A 86 -30.63 -17.69 -15.91
CA PHE A 86 -31.49 -18.84 -15.66
C PHE A 86 -32.89 -18.54 -16.21
N PRO A 87 -33.38 -19.26 -17.24
CA PRO A 87 -34.67 -18.97 -17.84
C PRO A 87 -35.76 -19.19 -16.78
N GLN A 88 -36.50 -18.12 -16.46
CA GLN A 88 -37.72 -18.21 -15.67
C GLN A 88 -38.65 -19.20 -16.39
N ARG A 89 -38.76 -20.43 -15.85
CA ARG A 89 -39.79 -21.37 -16.29
C ARG A 89 -41.14 -20.67 -16.09
N PRO A 90 -41.96 -20.50 -17.14
CA PRO A 90 -43.30 -19.98 -16.96
C PRO A 90 -44.05 -20.92 -16.03
N GLN A 91 -44.49 -20.38 -14.89
CA GLN A 91 -45.36 -21.05 -13.94
C GLN A 91 -46.68 -21.27 -14.68
N MET A 92 -46.87 -22.47 -15.23
CA MET A 92 -48.16 -22.83 -15.80
C MET A 92 -49.17 -22.99 -14.66
N GLU A 93 -49.98 -21.95 -14.55
CA GLU A 93 -51.35 -21.86 -14.06
C GLU A 93 -52.03 -23.24 -13.93
N ARG A 94 -52.46 -23.57 -12.71
CA ARG A 94 -53.39 -24.66 -12.43
C ARG A 94 -54.73 -24.09 -12.03
#